data_AF-A0A4P9VS08-F1
#
_entry.id   AF-A0A4P9VS08-F1
#
_cell.length_a   1.000
_cell.length_b   1.000
_cell.length_c   1.000
_cell.angle_alpha   90.00
_cell.angle_beta   90.00
_cell.angle_gamma   90.00
#
_symmetry.space_group_name_H-M   'P 1'
#
loop_
_entity.id
_entity.type
_entity.pdbx_description
1 polymer ?
#
loop_
_entity_poly.entity_id
_entity_poly.type
_entity_poly.pdbx_seq_one_letter_code
_entity_poly.pdbx_strand_id
1 'polypeptide(L)'
;MKQYDGGYYIGENPLSPAIGDVKISFHIVTPTIISAIGEQRNNSLVPYSTSSGESLALLEYGTVSMGKMFTIAEQENIALTWLARFGGFILMTFGFLATFYIFEVITRVLPFFGRLINAGLLILSVFLSASLSIITIALGWIAHRPIIAYSLIAIAVLFFVFSIFKVMKANPGIDDD
;
A
#
# COMPACT_ATOMS: atom_id res chain seq x y z
N MET A 1 30.43 23.15 -26.94
CA MET A 1 29.98 21.78 -26.61
C MET A 1 30.86 21.26 -25.49
N LYS A 2 30.27 20.87 -24.36
CA LYS A 2 30.92 20.40 -23.13
C LYS A 2 30.33 19.03 -22.78
N GLN A 3 31.12 18.08 -22.28
CA GLN A 3 30.55 16.85 -21.73
C GLN A 3 29.83 17.18 -20.42
N TYR A 4 28.62 16.66 -20.25
CA TYR A 4 27.82 16.83 -19.04
C TYR A 4 26.84 15.67 -18.90
N ASP A 5 26.83 15.03 -17.72
CA ASP A 5 25.83 14.02 -17.35
C ASP A 5 25.69 12.84 -18.34
N GLY A 6 26.83 12.24 -18.73
CA GLY A 6 26.85 11.11 -19.67
C GLY A 6 26.48 11.48 -21.12
N GLY A 7 26.32 12.78 -21.40
CA GLY A 7 25.99 13.33 -22.71
C GLY A 7 26.79 14.58 -23.04
N TYR A 8 26.23 15.41 -23.92
CA TYR A 8 26.79 16.69 -24.32
C TYR A 8 25.84 17.83 -24.04
N TYR A 9 26.42 18.97 -23.65
CA TYR A 9 25.73 20.21 -23.45
C TYR A 9 26.33 21.31 -24.34
N ILE A 10 25.49 22.11 -24.97
CA ILE A 10 25.87 23.24 -25.80
C ILE A 10 25.21 24.47 -25.19
N GLY A 11 26.01 25.30 -24.54
CA GLY A 11 25.58 26.48 -23.79
C GLY A 11 26.70 27.00 -22.87
N GLU A 12 26.46 28.10 -22.17
CA GLU A 12 27.43 28.69 -21.25
C GLU A 12 27.62 27.84 -19.98
N ASN A 13 26.53 27.51 -19.29
CA ASN A 13 26.58 26.84 -18.00
C ASN A 13 25.50 25.74 -17.87
N PRO A 14 25.89 24.45 -17.80
CA PRO A 14 24.95 23.34 -17.61
C PRO A 14 24.12 23.40 -16.31
N LEU A 15 24.62 24.09 -15.28
CA LEU A 15 23.93 24.28 -14.00
C LEU A 15 22.99 25.50 -13.99
N SER A 16 23.04 26.33 -15.05
CA SER A 16 22.19 27.51 -15.23
C SER A 16 21.78 27.63 -16.70
N PRO A 17 20.86 26.77 -17.17
CA PRO A 17 20.50 26.70 -18.57
C PRO A 17 19.70 27.93 -19.03
N ALA A 18 20.09 28.49 -20.16
CA ALA A 18 19.43 29.61 -20.83
C ALA A 18 18.62 29.14 -22.05
N ILE A 19 17.69 29.98 -22.51
CA ILE A 19 16.92 29.73 -23.73
C ILE A 19 17.89 29.70 -24.92
N GLY A 20 17.90 28.58 -25.65
CA GLY A 20 18.81 28.34 -26.77
C GLY A 20 19.91 27.31 -26.48
N ASP A 21 20.09 26.91 -25.22
CA ASP A 21 21.01 25.85 -24.85
C ASP A 21 20.46 24.46 -25.24
N VAL A 22 21.36 23.54 -25.59
CA VAL A 22 21.01 22.18 -26.04
C VAL A 22 21.65 21.14 -25.12
N LYS A 23 20.85 20.23 -24.55
CA LYS A 23 21.32 19.02 -23.86
C LYS A 23 21.05 17.80 -24.74
N ILE A 24 22.10 17.01 -24.99
CA ILE A 24 22.06 15.73 -25.69
C ILE A 24 22.40 14.65 -24.67
N SER A 25 21.43 13.80 -24.33
CA SER A 25 21.64 12.64 -23.45
C SER A 25 21.73 11.36 -24.27
N PHE A 26 22.66 10.47 -23.93
CA PHE A 26 22.71 9.13 -24.50
C PHE A 26 22.26 8.11 -23.47
N HIS A 27 21.42 7.17 -23.90
CA HIS A 27 21.04 6.01 -23.10
C HIS A 27 21.54 4.76 -23.83
N ILE A 28 22.34 3.95 -23.15
CA ILE A 28 22.84 2.68 -23.66
C ILE A 28 22.35 1.54 -22.76
N VAL A 29 21.91 0.46 -23.39
CA VAL A 29 21.68 -0.82 -22.71
C VAL A 29 22.83 -1.73 -23.11
N THR A 30 23.73 -2.01 -22.18
CA THR A 30 24.83 -2.93 -22.43
C THR A 30 24.29 -4.36 -22.58
N PRO A 31 24.85 -5.19 -23.48
CA PRO A 31 24.48 -6.59 -23.56
C PRO A 31 24.64 -7.26 -22.20
N THR A 32 23.52 -7.71 -21.63
CA THR A 32 23.45 -8.35 -20.32
C THR A 32 22.64 -9.63 -20.46
N ILE A 33 23.04 -10.66 -19.72
CA ILE A 33 22.27 -11.90 -19.66
C ILE A 33 20.98 -11.61 -18.89
N ILE A 34 19.84 -11.93 -19.49
CA ILE A 34 18.53 -11.84 -18.87
C ILE A 34 17.81 -13.17 -19.00
N SER A 35 16.90 -13.44 -18.08
CA SER A 35 15.92 -14.51 -18.16
C SER A 35 14.53 -13.89 -18.28
N ALA A 36 13.72 -14.34 -19.23
CA ALA A 36 12.40 -13.76 -19.48
C ALA A 36 11.35 -14.87 -19.62
N ILE A 37 10.13 -14.62 -19.13
CA ILE A 37 8.97 -15.49 -19.27
C ILE A 37 7.84 -14.69 -19.93
N GLY A 38 7.26 -15.26 -20.99
CA GLY A 38 6.11 -14.72 -21.71
C GLY A 38 5.49 -15.79 -22.61
N GLU A 39 4.36 -15.47 -23.22
CA GLU A 39 3.74 -16.29 -24.26
C GLU A 39 4.59 -16.21 -25.54
N GLN A 40 5.01 -17.36 -26.08
CA GLN A 40 5.67 -17.39 -27.38
C GLN A 40 4.63 -17.27 -28.49
N ARG A 41 4.70 -16.17 -29.25
CA ARG A 41 3.87 -15.96 -30.43
C ARG A 41 4.75 -15.69 -31.64
N ASN A 42 4.78 -16.64 -32.56
CA ASN A 42 5.70 -16.63 -33.71
C ASN A 42 7.16 -16.51 -33.24
N ASN A 43 7.83 -15.43 -33.63
CA ASN A 43 9.23 -15.14 -33.34
C ASN A 43 9.41 -14.12 -32.19
N SER A 44 8.36 -13.89 -31.39
CA SER A 44 8.34 -12.90 -30.31
C SER A 44 7.80 -13.50 -29.01
N LEU A 45 8.29 -12.96 -27.89
CA LEU A 45 7.67 -13.14 -26.58
C LEU A 45 6.68 -12.00 -26.35
N VAL A 46 5.43 -12.33 -26.06
CA VAL A 46 4.37 -11.38 -25.72
C VAL A 46 3.87 -11.64 -24.29
N PRO A 47 3.29 -10.65 -23.60
CA PRO A 47 2.70 -10.88 -22.28
C PRO A 47 1.59 -11.94 -22.36
N TYR A 48 1.61 -12.88 -21.42
CA TYR A 48 0.60 -13.92 -21.31
C TYR A 48 -0.64 -13.41 -20.56
N SER A 49 -1.83 -13.55 -21.13
CA SER A 49 -3.07 -13.18 -20.43
C SER A 49 -3.45 -14.24 -19.39
N THR A 50 -3.40 -13.86 -18.12
CA THR A 50 -3.80 -14.72 -17.00
C THR A 50 -5.32 -14.83 -16.87
N SER A 51 -5.80 -15.82 -16.11
CA SER A 51 -7.22 -15.99 -15.82
C SER A 51 -7.81 -14.86 -14.96
N SER A 52 -6.99 -14.09 -14.25
CA SER A 52 -7.42 -12.88 -13.53
C SER A 52 -7.59 -11.66 -14.45
N GLY A 53 -7.21 -11.77 -15.72
CA GLY A 53 -7.22 -10.66 -16.68
C GLY A 53 -5.95 -9.80 -16.67
N GLU A 54 -4.96 -10.15 -15.83
CA GLU A 54 -3.66 -9.47 -15.80
C GLU A 54 -2.70 -10.04 -16.85
N SER A 55 -1.81 -9.20 -17.35
CA SER A 55 -0.74 -9.62 -18.26
C SER A 55 0.49 -10.08 -17.48
N LEU A 56 0.91 -11.32 -17.67
CA LEU A 56 2.12 -11.89 -17.10
C LEU A 56 3.28 -11.78 -18.09
N ALA A 57 4.28 -10.99 -17.71
CA ALA A 57 5.59 -10.97 -18.36
C ALA A 57 6.64 -10.76 -17.28
N LEU A 58 7.53 -11.74 -17.10
CA LEU A 58 8.58 -11.67 -16.07
C LEU A 58 9.94 -11.47 -16.73
N LEU A 59 10.78 -10.64 -16.12
CA LEU A 59 12.15 -10.40 -16.55
C LEU A 59 13.05 -10.34 -15.33
N GLU A 60 14.12 -11.12 -15.37
CA GLU A 60 15.13 -11.17 -14.32
C GLU A 60 16.53 -11.01 -14.91
N TYR A 61 17.40 -10.33 -14.17
CA TYR A 61 18.80 -10.22 -14.55
C TYR A 61 19.57 -11.52 -14.24
N GLY A 62 20.43 -11.91 -15.18
CA GLY A 62 21.25 -13.12 -15.09
C GLY A 62 20.52 -14.38 -15.58
N THR A 63 21.17 -15.54 -15.35
CA THR A 63 20.62 -16.85 -15.66
C THR A 63 19.81 -17.35 -14.47
N VAL A 64 18.49 -17.19 -14.53
CA VAL A 64 17.54 -17.54 -13.47
C VAL A 64 16.61 -18.63 -14.01
N SER A 65 16.41 -19.68 -13.22
CA SER A 65 15.50 -20.75 -13.61
C SER A 65 14.04 -20.27 -13.57
N MET A 66 13.19 -20.86 -14.42
CA MET A 66 11.76 -20.53 -14.47
C MET A 66 11.09 -20.61 -13.10
N GLY A 67 11.35 -21.69 -12.33
CA GLY A 67 10.78 -21.86 -11.01
C GLY A 67 11.18 -20.74 -10.05
N LYS A 68 12.45 -20.30 -10.10
CA LYS A 68 12.94 -19.19 -9.28
C LYS A 68 12.31 -17.85 -9.69
N MET A 69 12.10 -17.59 -10.98
CA MET A 69 11.43 -16.37 -11.46
C MET A 69 9.99 -16.27 -10.93
N PHE A 70 9.23 -17.37 -10.95
CA PHE A 70 7.89 -17.37 -10.36
C PHE A 70 7.90 -17.17 -8.85
N THR A 71 8.84 -17.79 -8.14
CA THR A 71 8.99 -17.58 -6.69
C THR A 71 9.32 -16.13 -6.36
N ILE A 72 10.20 -15.48 -7.12
CA ILE A 72 10.52 -14.05 -6.92
C ILE A 72 9.26 -13.20 -7.13
N ALA A 73 8.56 -13.37 -8.25
CA ALA A 73 7.33 -12.62 -8.54
C ALA A 73 6.24 -12.82 -7.48
N GLU A 74 6.07 -14.04 -6.96
CA GLU A 74 5.13 -14.33 -5.88
C GLU A 74 5.55 -13.64 -4.57
N GLN A 75 6.83 -13.70 -4.21
CA GLN A 75 7.36 -13.04 -3.02
C GLN A 75 7.22 -11.52 -3.08
N GLU A 76 7.46 -10.90 -4.24
CA GLU A 76 7.27 -9.47 -4.46
C GLU A 76 5.80 -9.08 -4.29
N ASN A 77 4.88 -9.82 -4.90
CA ASN A 77 3.45 -9.59 -4.76
C ASN A 77 2.97 -9.73 -3.31
N ILE A 78 3.46 -10.75 -2.60
CA ILE A 78 3.20 -10.94 -1.17
C ILE A 78 3.74 -9.75 -0.38
N ALA A 79 5.00 -9.36 -0.59
CA ALA A 79 5.66 -8.27 0.12
C ALA A 79 4.94 -6.93 -0.09
N LEU A 80 4.63 -6.57 -1.33
CA LEU A 80 3.89 -5.35 -1.68
C LEU A 80 2.51 -5.33 -1.04
N THR A 81 1.80 -6.46 -1.09
CA THR A 81 0.47 -6.59 -0.49
C THR A 81 0.51 -6.36 1.02
N TRP A 82 1.44 -7.01 1.73
CA TRP A 82 1.57 -6.85 3.17
C TRP A 82 2.07 -5.46 3.57
N LEU A 83 3.00 -4.89 2.81
CA LEU A 83 3.47 -3.52 3.02
C LEU A 83 2.34 -2.51 2.89
N ALA A 84 1.51 -2.64 1.84
CA ALA A 84 0.34 -1.78 1.64
C ALA A 84 -0.68 -1.95 2.78
N ARG A 85 -0.90 -3.17 3.28
CA ARG A 85 -1.84 -3.45 4.37
C ARG A 85 -1.36 -2.91 5.72
N PHE A 86 -0.12 -3.22 6.12
CA PHE A 86 0.44 -2.71 7.38
C PHE A 86 0.66 -1.20 7.32
N GLY A 87 1.19 -0.69 6.21
CA GLY A 87 1.33 0.75 5.98
C GLY A 87 0.00 1.47 6.02
N GLY A 88 -1.02 0.94 5.33
CA GLY A 88 -2.38 1.47 5.36
C GLY A 88 -3.01 1.48 6.75
N PHE A 89 -2.85 0.40 7.52
CA PHE A 89 -3.33 0.31 8.90
C PHE A 89 -2.63 1.34 9.82
N ILE A 90 -1.32 1.50 9.71
CA ILE A 90 -0.56 2.49 10.49
C ILE A 90 -1.00 3.91 10.13
N LEU A 91 -1.07 4.23 8.84
CA LEU A 91 -1.52 5.54 8.35
C LEU A 91 -2.95 5.85 8.80
N MET A 92 -3.85 4.87 8.72
CA MET A 92 -5.24 5.03 9.17
C MET A 92 -5.33 5.26 10.68
N THR A 93 -4.49 4.58 11.47
CA THR A 93 -4.40 4.79 12.93
C THR A 93 -3.99 6.23 13.24
N PHE A 94 -2.97 6.76 12.58
CA PHE A 94 -2.56 8.16 12.73
C PHE A 94 -3.62 9.14 12.23
N GLY A 95 -4.34 8.81 11.15
CA GLY A 95 -5.46 9.60 10.66
C GLY A 95 -6.58 9.72 11.70
N PHE A 96 -6.94 8.62 12.36
CA PHE A 96 -7.92 8.64 13.46
C PHE A 96 -7.40 9.40 14.68
N LEU A 97 -6.14 9.22 15.07
CA LEU A 97 -5.53 9.98 16.16
C LEU A 97 -5.58 11.49 15.91
N ALA A 98 -5.16 11.93 14.71
CA ALA A 98 -5.20 13.34 14.33
C ALA A 98 -6.64 13.88 14.33
N THR A 99 -7.59 13.08 13.82
CA THR A 99 -9.02 13.42 13.83
C THR A 99 -9.54 13.60 15.26
N PHE A 100 -9.28 12.65 16.16
CA PHE A 100 -9.74 12.73 17.55
C PHE A 100 -9.07 13.87 18.33
N TYR A 101 -7.80 14.16 18.04
CA TYR A 101 -7.10 15.28 18.67
C TYR A 101 -7.71 16.63 18.29
N ILE A 102 -8.14 16.81 17.03
CA ILE A 102 -8.88 18.00 16.61
C ILE A 102 -10.21 18.11 17.37
N PHE A 103 -10.92 17.00 17.57
CA PHE A 103 -12.15 16.99 18.35
C PHE A 103 -11.92 17.34 19.82
N GLU A 104 -10.82 16.89 20.44
CA GLU A 104 -10.45 17.22 21.84
C GLU A 104 -10.41 18.73 22.10
N VAL A 105 -9.90 19.52 21.16
CA VAL A 105 -9.88 20.99 21.27
C VAL A 105 -11.30 21.56 21.31
N ILE A 106 -12.23 20.96 20.56
CA ILE A 106 -13.63 21.38 20.43
C ILE A 106 -14.46 20.95 21.67
N THR A 107 -14.07 19.88 22.37
CA THR A 107 -14.82 19.39 23.55
C THR A 107 -14.83 20.36 24.72
N ARG A 108 -13.96 21.39 24.72
CA ARG A 108 -14.05 22.54 25.63
C ARG A 108 -15.40 23.28 25.53
N VAL A 109 -16.12 23.11 24.41
CA VAL A 109 -17.43 23.73 24.13
C VAL A 109 -18.59 22.73 24.25
N LEU A 110 -18.36 21.43 24.01
CA LEU A 110 -19.40 20.38 24.05
C LEU A 110 -18.96 19.20 24.96
N PRO A 111 -19.51 19.07 26.19
CA PRO A 111 -19.06 18.09 27.20
C PRO A 111 -19.30 16.62 26.83
N PHE A 112 -20.07 16.32 25.79
CA PHE A 112 -20.41 14.95 25.37
C PHE A 112 -19.19 14.12 24.94
N PHE A 113 -18.16 14.76 24.35
CA PHE A 113 -16.98 14.08 23.83
C PHE A 113 -15.93 13.73 24.91
N GLY A 114 -16.07 14.23 26.14
CA GLY A 114 -15.13 13.97 27.24
C GLY A 114 -14.99 12.48 27.60
N ARG A 115 -16.04 11.67 27.37
CA ARG A 115 -16.03 10.22 27.61
C ARG A 115 -15.15 9.46 26.61
N LEU A 116 -15.04 9.95 25.37
CA LEU A 116 -14.22 9.34 24.31
C LEU A 116 -12.72 9.56 24.56
N ILE A 117 -12.37 10.67 25.23
CA ILE A 117 -10.99 11.04 25.55
C ILE A 117 -10.44 10.19 26.70
N ASN A 118 -11.28 9.81 27.67
CA ASN A 118 -10.90 8.93 28.79
C ASN A 118 -10.62 7.48 28.34
N ALA A 119 -11.28 7.01 27.28
CA ALA A 119 -10.92 5.76 26.61
C ALA A 119 -9.68 6.04 25.76
N GLY A 120 -8.48 5.83 26.31
CA GLY A 120 -7.20 6.23 25.72
C GLY A 120 -7.21 6.25 24.19
N LEU A 121 -7.20 7.45 23.60
CA LEU A 121 -7.51 7.71 22.18
C LEU A 121 -6.78 6.77 21.21
N LEU A 122 -5.54 6.41 21.54
CA LEU A 122 -4.74 5.44 20.80
C LEU A 122 -5.42 4.07 20.67
N ILE A 123 -5.98 3.56 21.77
CA ILE A 123 -6.66 2.26 21.79
C ILE A 123 -7.87 2.31 20.85
N LEU A 124 -8.70 3.36 20.96
CA LEU A 124 -9.86 3.52 20.10
C LEU A 124 -9.49 3.64 18.61
N SER A 125 -8.48 4.47 18.28
CA SER A 125 -7.99 4.63 16.91
C SER A 125 -7.45 3.33 16.32
N VAL A 126 -6.71 2.53 17.11
CA VAL A 126 -6.20 1.23 16.69
C VAL A 126 -7.34 0.25 16.40
N PHE A 127 -8.35 0.18 17.26
CA PHE A 127 -9.49 -0.72 17.06
C PHE A 127 -10.31 -0.35 15.81
N LEU A 128 -10.62 0.94 15.64
CA LEU A 128 -11.33 1.43 14.45
C LEU A 128 -10.52 1.17 13.18
N SER A 129 -9.23 1.50 13.20
CA SER A 129 -8.32 1.25 12.08
C SER A 129 -8.23 -0.24 11.74
N ALA A 130 -8.14 -1.12 12.75
CA ALA A 130 -8.07 -2.56 12.54
C ALA A 130 -9.35 -3.10 11.90
N SER A 131 -10.52 -2.71 12.40
CA SER A 131 -11.81 -3.11 11.83
C SER A 131 -11.96 -2.66 10.38
N LEU A 132 -11.69 -1.39 10.08
CA LEU A 132 -11.76 -0.88 8.70
C LEU A 132 -10.72 -1.54 7.80
N SER A 133 -9.50 -1.76 8.29
CA SER A 133 -8.44 -2.44 7.52
C SER A 133 -8.85 -3.85 7.13
N ILE A 134 -9.45 -4.63 8.04
CA ILE A 134 -9.95 -5.98 7.71
C ILE A 134 -11.07 -5.91 6.65
N ILE A 135 -11.99 -4.95 6.77
CA ILE A 135 -13.05 -4.74 5.77
C ILE A 135 -12.46 -4.41 4.40
N THR A 136 -11.52 -3.45 4.33
CA THR A 136 -10.84 -3.08 3.09
C THR A 136 -10.11 -4.26 2.47
N ILE A 137 -9.41 -5.06 3.27
CA ILE A 137 -8.73 -6.28 2.79
C ILE A 137 -9.77 -7.27 2.25
N ALA A 138 -10.88 -7.48 2.95
CA ALA A 138 -11.90 -8.41 2.52
C ALA A 138 -12.55 -8.00 1.20
N LEU A 139 -12.87 -6.71 1.04
CA LEU A 139 -13.41 -6.16 -0.21
C LEU A 139 -12.47 -6.43 -1.40
N GLY A 140 -11.17 -6.30 -1.21
CA GLY A 140 -10.17 -6.61 -2.25
C GLY A 140 -10.15 -8.08 -2.69
N TRP A 141 -10.59 -9.01 -1.84
CA TRP A 141 -10.63 -10.44 -2.18
C TRP A 141 -11.96 -10.91 -2.77
N ILE A 142 -13.02 -10.10 -2.79
CA ILE A 142 -14.36 -10.55 -3.21
C ILE A 142 -14.35 -11.14 -4.63
N ALA A 143 -13.66 -10.48 -5.57
CA ALA A 143 -13.63 -10.91 -6.97
C ALA A 143 -12.73 -12.14 -7.22
N HIS A 144 -11.65 -12.31 -6.44
CA HIS A 144 -10.63 -13.32 -6.71
C HIS A 144 -10.69 -14.53 -5.78
N ARG A 145 -11.16 -14.36 -4.54
CA ARG A 145 -11.21 -15.39 -3.48
C ARG A 145 -12.41 -15.14 -2.53
N PRO A 146 -13.67 -15.38 -2.98
CA PRO A 146 -14.87 -15.02 -2.21
C PRO A 146 -14.96 -15.68 -0.83
N ILE A 147 -14.49 -16.92 -0.68
CA ILE A 147 -14.48 -17.64 0.61
C ILE A 147 -13.60 -16.91 1.64
N ILE A 148 -12.44 -16.39 1.23
CA ILE A 148 -11.53 -15.63 2.09
C ILE A 148 -12.13 -14.27 2.43
N ALA A 149 -12.82 -13.63 1.48
CA ALA A 149 -13.49 -12.36 1.71
C ALA A 149 -14.59 -12.47 2.78
N TYR A 150 -15.50 -13.44 2.65
CA TYR A 150 -16.61 -13.59 3.60
C TYR A 150 -16.14 -13.95 5.02
N SER A 151 -15.10 -14.79 5.15
CA SER A 151 -14.55 -15.13 6.47
C SER A 151 -13.88 -13.93 7.14
N LEU A 152 -13.14 -13.10 6.39
CA LEU A 152 -12.56 -11.87 6.91
C LEU A 152 -13.62 -10.85 7.35
N ILE A 153 -14.72 -10.70 6.60
CA ILE A 153 -15.83 -9.82 7.01
C ILE A 153 -16.45 -10.30 8.32
N ALA A 154 -16.71 -11.61 8.46
CA ALA A 154 -17.25 -12.15 9.70
C ALA A 154 -16.32 -11.88 10.90
N ILE A 155 -15.01 -12.07 10.72
CA ILE A 155 -14.00 -11.76 11.75
C ILE A 155 -14.00 -10.26 12.09
N ALA A 156 -14.08 -9.38 11.08
CA ALA A 156 -14.12 -7.93 11.29
C ALA A 156 -15.31 -7.50 12.14
N VAL A 157 -16.50 -8.02 11.85
CA VAL A 157 -17.74 -7.70 12.57
C VAL A 157 -17.64 -8.19 14.01
N LEU A 158 -17.21 -9.44 14.23
CA LEU A 158 -17.03 -9.99 15.57
C LEU A 158 -16.03 -9.17 16.39
N PHE A 159 -14.90 -8.81 15.78
CA PHE A 159 -13.88 -8.00 16.42
C PHE A 159 -14.39 -6.61 16.77
N PHE A 160 -15.10 -5.94 15.84
CA PHE A 160 -15.67 -4.62 16.06
C PHE A 160 -16.68 -4.62 17.22
N VAL A 161 -17.62 -5.57 17.21
CA VAL A 161 -18.64 -5.72 18.26
C VAL A 161 -17.99 -6.00 19.62
N PHE A 162 -17.05 -6.95 19.68
CA PHE A 162 -16.30 -7.24 20.91
C PHE A 162 -15.56 -6.01 21.45
N SER A 163 -14.97 -5.21 20.57
CA SER A 163 -14.23 -4.01 20.94
C SER A 163 -15.13 -2.97 21.59
N ILE A 164 -16.32 -2.74 21.03
CA ILE A 164 -17.35 -1.86 21.62
C ILE A 164 -17.76 -2.38 23.00
N PHE A 165 -18.11 -3.67 23.12
CA PHE A 165 -18.51 -4.25 24.40
C PHE A 165 -17.42 -4.12 25.47
N LYS A 166 -16.15 -4.31 25.11
CA LYS A 166 -15.03 -4.19 26.05
C LYS A 166 -14.80 -2.75 26.50
N VAL A 167 -14.90 -1.78 25.59
CA VAL A 167 -14.82 -0.35 25.91
C VAL A 167 -15.98 0.08 26.82
N MET A 168 -17.20 -0.39 26.55
CA MET A 168 -18.38 -0.11 27.39
C MET A 168 -18.25 -0.73 28.79
N LYS A 169 -17.82 -1.99 28.91
CA LYS A 169 -17.65 -2.68 30.20
C LYS A 169 -16.52 -2.11 31.05
N ALA A 170 -15.49 -1.52 30.43
CA ALA A 170 -14.39 -0.86 31.14
C ALA A 170 -14.80 0.48 31.80
N ASN A 171 -16.03 0.95 31.62
CA ASN A 171 -16.57 2.18 32.20
C ASN A 171 -17.91 1.90 32.95
N PRO A 172 -17.86 1.36 34.18
CA PRO A 172 -19.07 0.91 34.91
C PRO A 172 -19.92 2.05 35.52
N GLY A 173 -19.78 3.29 35.07
CA GLY A 173 -20.43 4.46 35.69
C GLY A 173 -21.79 4.87 35.10
N ILE A 174 -22.55 3.97 34.49
CA ILE A 174 -23.88 4.28 33.93
C ILE A 174 -24.86 3.13 34.25
N ASP A 175 -25.12 2.88 35.53
CA ASP A 175 -26.31 2.12 35.95
C ASP A 175 -26.91 2.59 37.29
N ASP A 176 -26.41 3.65 37.92
CA ASP A 176 -27.02 4.26 39.11
C ASP A 176 -27.09 5.79 38.94
N ASP A 177 -28.20 6.27 38.36
CA ASP A 177 -28.97 7.49 38.71
C ASP A 177 -30.11 7.74 37.70
#